data_AF-A0A8T4MZ05-F1
#
_entry.id   AF-A0A8T4MZ05-F1
#
_cell.length_a   1.000
_cell.length_b   1.000
_cell.length_c   1.000
_cell.angle_alpha   90.00
_cell.angle_beta   90.00
_cell.angle_gamma   90.00
#
_symmetry.space_group_name_H-M   'P 1'
#
loop_
_entity.id
_entity.type
_entity.pdbx_description
1 polymer ?
#
loop_
_entity_poly.entity_id
_entity_poly.type
_entity_poly.pdbx_seq_one_letter_code
_entity_poly.pdbx_strand_id
1 'polypeptide(L)'
;MSDTINKLHNEIPMQGLNRQSCVRLIRKAELPVILRAETEQFISRNIIPDCGRVAPNCLKAFMIRTAQRMGLNNLIPSIKSLFKSKVGYNGYYLDGGKLFHIEFSDNMSQFT
;
A
#
# COMPACT_ATOMS: atom_id res chain seq x y z
N MET A 1 -9.59 -15.23 35.58
CA MET A 1 -10.52 -14.93 34.46
C MET A 1 -10.04 -13.70 33.66
N SER A 2 -8.76 -13.65 33.27
CA SER A 2 -8.18 -12.50 32.53
C SER A 2 -7.57 -12.87 31.17
N ASP A 3 -7.41 -14.15 30.86
CA ASP A 3 -6.69 -14.58 29.65
C ASP A 3 -7.57 -14.58 28.39
N THR A 4 -8.90 -14.59 28.54
CA THR A 4 -9.83 -14.64 27.40
C THR A 4 -10.02 -13.27 26.75
N ILE A 5 -9.94 -12.17 27.51
CA ILE A 5 -10.13 -10.81 26.98
C ILE A 5 -8.89 -10.34 26.19
N ASN A 6 -7.69 -10.73 26.62
CA ASN A 6 -6.44 -10.37 25.94
C ASN A 6 -6.19 -11.15 24.63
N LYS A 7 -6.81 -12.33 24.46
CA LYS A 7 -6.74 -13.09 23.20
C LYS A 7 -7.57 -12.46 22.07
N LEU A 8 -8.72 -11.87 22.40
CA LEU A 8 -9.62 -11.25 21.42
C LEU A 8 -9.03 -9.98 20.78
N HIS A 9 -8.20 -9.20 21.48
CA HIS A 9 -7.60 -7.99 20.90
C HIS A 9 -6.45 -8.26 19.91
N ASN A 10 -5.78 -9.41 19.98
CA ASN A 10 -4.59 -9.67 19.16
C ASN A 10 -4.85 -10.50 17.90
N GLU A 11 -5.96 -11.23 17.79
CA GLU A 11 -6.24 -12.10 16.63
C GLU A 11 -7.08 -11.43 15.53
N ILE A 12 -7.87 -10.41 15.87
CA ILE A 12 -8.74 -9.68 14.94
C ILE A 12 -7.96 -8.89 13.87
N PRO A 13 -6.81 -8.22 14.16
CA PRO A 13 -6.14 -7.35 13.18
C PRO A 13 -5.57 -8.10 11.97
N MET A 14 -5.14 -9.36 12.13
CA MET A 14 -4.39 -10.09 11.09
C MET A 14 -5.30 -10.84 10.10
N GLN A 15 -6.51 -11.23 10.50
CA GLN A 15 -7.42 -11.96 9.61
C GLN A 15 -7.99 -11.06 8.49
N GLY A 16 -8.24 -9.77 8.78
CA GLY A 16 -8.69 -8.79 7.80
C GLY A 16 -7.64 -8.54 6.70
N LEU A 17 -6.37 -8.47 7.10
CA LEU A 17 -5.27 -8.09 6.22
C LEU A 17 -5.00 -9.16 5.15
N ASN A 18 -4.84 -10.41 5.57
CA ASN A 18 -4.50 -11.52 4.66
C ASN A 18 -5.64 -11.86 3.69
N ARG A 19 -6.89 -11.47 4.01
CA ARG A 19 -8.04 -11.61 3.12
C ARG A 19 -8.20 -10.45 2.14
N GLN A 20 -7.53 -9.32 2.38
CA GLN A 20 -7.67 -8.13 1.54
C GLN A 20 -7.06 -8.36 0.15
N SER A 21 -7.84 -8.13 -0.89
CA SER A 21 -7.46 -8.43 -2.28
C SER A 21 -6.19 -7.69 -2.72
N CYS A 22 -6.05 -6.39 -2.39
CA CYS A 22 -4.87 -5.61 -2.75
C CYS A 22 -3.58 -6.17 -2.12
N VAL A 23 -3.61 -6.56 -0.85
CA VAL A 23 -2.46 -7.16 -0.14
C VAL A 23 -2.07 -8.49 -0.77
N ARG A 24 -3.05 -9.35 -1.08
CA ARG A 24 -2.81 -10.63 -1.74
C ARG A 24 -2.20 -10.45 -3.14
N LEU A 25 -2.69 -9.49 -3.90
CA LEU A 25 -2.20 -9.21 -5.26
C LEU A 25 -0.75 -8.69 -5.22
N ILE A 26 -0.43 -7.79 -4.29
CA ILE A 26 0.94 -7.28 -4.09
C ILE A 26 1.91 -8.39 -3.73
N ARG A 27 1.55 -9.26 -2.77
CA ARG A 27 2.43 -10.37 -2.33
C ARG A 27 2.73 -11.38 -3.43
N LYS A 28 1.78 -11.56 -4.35
CA LYS A 28 1.91 -12.42 -5.54
C LYS A 28 2.63 -11.74 -6.71
N ALA A 29 2.63 -10.41 -6.78
CA ALA A 29 3.23 -9.68 -7.88
C ALA A 29 4.76 -9.81 -7.87
N GLU A 30 5.35 -9.96 -9.05
CA GLU A 30 6.80 -9.89 -9.22
C GLU A 30 7.25 -8.43 -9.07
N LEU A 31 7.76 -8.11 -7.88
CA LEU A 31 8.23 -6.76 -7.52
C LEU A 31 9.72 -6.84 -7.18
N PRO A 32 10.52 -5.81 -7.52
CA PRO A 32 11.87 -5.69 -7.01
C PRO A 32 11.90 -5.84 -5.49
N VAL A 33 12.90 -6.55 -4.97
CA VAL A 33 13.01 -6.91 -3.54
C VAL A 33 12.88 -5.69 -2.64
N ILE A 34 13.52 -4.57 -3.01
CA ILE A 34 13.48 -3.33 -2.22
C ILE A 34 12.06 -2.72 -2.20
N LEU A 35 11.37 -2.67 -3.35
CA LEU A 35 10.00 -2.16 -3.43
C LEU A 35 9.02 -3.05 -2.63
N ARG A 36 9.22 -4.37 -2.67
CA ARG A 36 8.44 -5.32 -1.87
C ARG A 36 8.64 -5.08 -0.37
N ALA A 37 9.88 -4.93 0.08
CA ALA A 37 10.21 -4.67 1.48
C ALA A 37 9.55 -3.37 1.99
N GLU A 38 9.70 -2.27 1.25
CA GLU A 38 9.06 -0.99 1.58
C GLU A 38 7.54 -1.10 1.63
N THR A 39 6.94 -1.85 0.70
CA THR A 39 5.48 -2.04 0.65
C THR A 39 4.96 -2.83 1.85
N GLU A 40 5.66 -3.90 2.27
CA GLU A 40 5.29 -4.64 3.48
C GLU A 40 5.46 -3.79 4.75
N GLN A 41 6.50 -2.97 4.83
CA GLN A 41 6.66 -2.03 5.94
C GLN A 41 5.50 -1.02 5.98
N PHE A 42 5.09 -0.48 4.83
CA PHE A 42 3.92 0.41 4.75
C PHE A 42 2.66 -0.29 5.25
N ILE A 43 2.42 -1.53 4.80
CA ILE A 43 1.26 -2.32 5.23
C ILE A 43 1.28 -2.47 6.75
N SER A 44 2.42 -2.84 7.35
CA SER A 44 2.52 -3.10 8.79
C SER A 44 2.20 -1.89 9.67
N ARG A 45 2.59 -0.68 9.25
CA ARG A 45 2.41 0.56 10.03
C ARG A 45 1.10 1.31 9.72
N ASN A 46 0.33 0.86 8.73
CA ASN A 46 -0.93 1.48 8.30
C ASN A 46 -2.14 0.53 8.39
N ILE A 47 -2.05 -0.50 9.24
CA ILE A 47 -3.21 -1.32 9.58
C ILE A 47 -4.18 -0.47 10.42
N ILE A 48 -5.41 -0.31 9.92
CA ILE A 48 -6.50 0.36 10.65
C ILE A 48 -6.92 -0.57 11.81
N PRO A 49 -6.78 -0.14 13.08
CA PRO A 49 -7.00 -1.01 14.24
C PRO A 49 -8.38 -1.67 14.25
N ASP A 50 -9.42 -0.92 13.87
CA ASP A 50 -10.81 -1.35 13.98
C ASP A 50 -11.18 -2.50 13.02
N CYS A 51 -10.49 -2.59 11.87
CA CYS A 51 -10.86 -3.54 10.82
C CYS A 51 -9.71 -4.43 10.33
N GLY A 52 -8.49 -4.21 10.82
CA GLY A 52 -7.32 -5.00 10.43
C GLY A 52 -6.97 -4.88 8.94
N ARG A 53 -7.23 -3.73 8.32
CA ARG A 53 -7.05 -3.50 6.87
C ARG A 53 -6.17 -2.29 6.60
N VAL A 54 -5.59 -2.25 5.40
CA VAL A 54 -4.88 -1.06 4.90
C VAL A 54 -5.72 -0.35 3.84
N ALA A 55 -5.69 0.97 3.79
CA ALA A 55 -6.41 1.74 2.78
C ALA A 55 -5.80 1.48 1.37
N PRO A 56 -6.54 0.89 0.41
CA PRO A 56 -5.96 0.49 -0.88
C PRO A 56 -5.46 1.67 -1.73
N ASN A 57 -6.11 2.83 -1.63
CA ASN A 57 -5.69 4.03 -2.33
C ASN A 57 -4.36 4.56 -1.80
N CYS A 58 -4.16 4.53 -0.47
CA CYS A 58 -2.91 4.95 0.16
C CYS A 58 -1.77 3.97 -0.14
N LEU A 59 -2.07 2.67 -0.14
CA LEU A 59 -1.12 1.63 -0.52
C LEU A 59 -0.63 1.80 -1.97
N LYS A 60 -1.56 2.01 -2.92
CA LYS A 60 -1.19 2.26 -4.32
C LYS A 60 -0.35 3.53 -4.48
N ALA A 61 -0.76 4.60 -3.80
CA ALA A 61 -0.05 5.87 -3.77
C ALA A 61 1.39 5.71 -3.25
N PHE A 62 1.56 5.05 -2.11
CA PHE A 62 2.86 4.74 -1.53
C PHE A 62 3.76 3.97 -2.51
N MET A 63 3.24 2.91 -3.14
CA MET A 63 4.01 2.12 -4.10
C MET A 63 4.48 2.94 -5.30
N ILE A 64 3.62 3.81 -5.86
CA ILE A 64 3.98 4.69 -6.98
C ILE A 64 5.09 5.65 -6.56
N ARG A 65 4.92 6.36 -5.44
CA ARG A 65 5.94 7.31 -4.96
C ARG A 65 7.26 6.62 -4.67
N THR A 66 7.21 5.43 -4.09
CA THR A 66 8.40 4.64 -3.77
C THR A 66 9.13 4.20 -5.04
N ALA A 67 8.38 3.71 -6.04
CA ALA A 67 8.95 3.38 -7.35
C ALA A 67 9.59 4.60 -8.03
N GLN A 68 8.93 5.77 -8.00
CA GLN A 68 9.51 7.03 -8.52
C GLN A 68 10.82 7.39 -7.82
N ARG A 69 10.86 7.35 -6.48
CA ARG A 69 12.08 7.65 -5.68
C ARG A 69 13.23 6.69 -5.95
N MET A 70 12.92 5.46 -6.36
CA MET A 70 13.90 4.42 -6.70
C MET A 70 14.31 4.44 -8.19
N GLY A 71 13.77 5.34 -9.00
CA GLY A 71 14.01 5.34 -10.45
C GLY A 71 13.32 4.20 -11.21
N LEU A 72 12.35 3.51 -10.60
CA LEU A 72 11.61 2.37 -11.16
C LEU A 72 10.34 2.83 -11.90
N ASN A 73 10.42 3.92 -12.66
CA ASN A 73 9.26 4.55 -13.30
C ASN A 73 8.55 3.62 -14.31
N ASN A 74 9.31 2.71 -14.93
CA ASN A 74 8.79 1.69 -15.83
C ASN A 74 7.79 0.72 -15.17
N LEU A 75 7.81 0.59 -13.82
CA LEU A 75 6.87 -0.26 -13.08
C LEU A 75 5.55 0.43 -12.76
N ILE A 76 5.46 1.76 -12.89
CA ILE A 76 4.27 2.53 -12.48
C ILE A 76 2.99 2.07 -13.21
N PRO A 77 2.99 1.79 -14.54
CA PRO A 77 1.81 1.25 -15.21
C PRO A 77 1.34 -0.08 -14.59
N SER A 78 2.27 -1.00 -14.30
CA SER A 78 1.99 -2.27 -13.65
C SER A 78 1.44 -2.06 -12.24
N ILE A 79 2.03 -1.16 -11.45
CA ILE A 79 1.54 -0.83 -10.09
C ILE A 79 0.11 -0.26 -10.15
N LYS A 80 -0.18 0.62 -11.12
CA LYS A 80 -1.52 1.20 -11.31
C LYS A 80 -2.56 0.12 -11.64
N SER A 81 -2.19 -0.93 -12.37
CA SER A 81 -3.09 -2.02 -12.76
C SER A 81 -3.22 -3.16 -11.74
N LEU A 82 -2.31 -3.26 -10.75
CA LEU A 82 -2.30 -4.38 -9.78
C LEU A 82 -3.63 -4.64 -9.08
N PHE A 83 -4.42 -3.61 -8.75
CA PHE A 83 -5.72 -3.76 -8.11
C PHE A 83 -6.62 -2.55 -8.36
N LYS A 84 -7.95 -2.71 -8.27
CA LYS A 84 -8.94 -1.65 -8.57
C LYS A 84 -9.06 -0.64 -7.43
N SER A 85 -8.13 0.29 -7.33
CA SER A 85 -8.21 1.48 -6.46
C SER A 85 -7.72 2.74 -7.19
N LYS A 86 -8.19 3.91 -6.75
CA LYS A 86 -7.60 5.19 -7.15
C LYS A 86 -6.21 5.37 -6.51
N VAL A 87 -5.40 6.27 -7.05
CA VAL A 87 -4.10 6.63 -6.47
C VAL A 87 -4.33 7.74 -5.44
N GLY A 88 -4.31 7.38 -4.15
CA GLY A 88 -4.53 8.35 -3.08
C GLY A 88 -5.89 9.07 -3.15
N TYR A 89 -5.93 10.29 -2.61
CA TYR A 89 -7.02 11.24 -2.72
C TYR A 89 -6.44 12.59 -3.12
N ASN A 90 -6.74 13.08 -4.33
CA ASN A 90 -6.18 14.31 -4.90
C ASN A 90 -4.62 14.36 -4.85
N GLY A 91 -3.97 13.24 -5.13
CA GLY A 91 -2.50 13.13 -5.04
C GLY A 91 -1.96 12.90 -3.63
N TYR A 92 -2.80 12.92 -2.59
CA TYR A 92 -2.39 12.70 -1.21
C TYR A 92 -2.62 11.27 -0.71
N TYR A 93 -1.80 10.83 0.24
CA TYR A 93 -2.02 9.59 1.00
C TYR A 93 -1.49 9.68 2.42
N LEU A 94 -2.02 8.81 3.30
CA LEU A 94 -1.56 8.68 4.67
C LEU A 94 -0.53 7.56 4.80
N ASP A 95 0.52 7.83 5.55
CA ASP A 95 1.52 6.85 5.98
C ASP A 95 1.95 7.11 7.42
N GLY A 96 1.62 6.20 8.34
CA GLY A 96 1.95 6.33 9.76
C GLY A 96 1.34 7.58 10.41
N GLY A 97 0.13 7.95 9.99
CA GLY A 97 -0.57 9.15 10.46
C GLY A 97 -0.09 10.47 9.85
N LYS A 98 0.88 10.44 8.94
CA LYS A 98 1.38 11.63 8.23
C LYS A 98 0.83 11.69 6.81
N LEU A 99 0.51 12.90 6.34
CA LEU A 99 0.02 13.14 4.99
C LEU A 99 1.20 13.36 4.03
N PHE A 100 1.16 12.70 2.89
CA PHE A 100 2.18 12.81 1.84
C PHE A 100 1.53 13.11 0.49
N HIS A 101 2.23 13.85 -0.36
CA HIS A 101 1.80 14.17 -1.72
C HIS A 101 2.61 13.38 -2.77
N ILE A 102 1.95 13.03 -3.87
CA ILE A 102 2.55 12.40 -5.05
C ILE A 102 2.59 13.43 -6.16
N GLU A 103 3.79 13.72 -6.62
CA GLU A 103 3.98 14.47 -7.85
C GLU A 103 3.77 13.52 -9.02
N PHE A 104 2.65 13.70 -9.73
CA PHE A 104 2.52 13.19 -11.07
C PHE A 104 3.31 14.14 -11.95
N SER A 105 4.55 13.78 -12.28
CA SER A 105 5.25 14.47 -13.35
C SER A 105 4.48 14.18 -14.65
N ASP A 106 3.85 15.20 -15.22
CA ASP A 106 3.10 15.15 -16.49
C ASP A 106 3.98 14.84 -17.73
N ASN A 107 5.22 14.40 -17.53
CA ASN A 107 6.14 13.99 -18.59
C ASN A 107 5.84 12.57 -19.11
N MET A 108 4.60 12.34 -19.51
CA MET A 108 4.21 11.26 -20.43
C MET A 108 3.66 11.82 -21.76
N SER A 109 3.92 13.08 -22.06
CA SER A 109 4.00 13.53 -23.46
C SER A 109 5.35 13.08 -24.03
N GLN A 110 5.29 12.37 -25.16
CA GLN A 110 6.43 11.93 -25.99
C GLN A 110 7.12 10.62 -25.56
N PHE A 111 6.42 9.50 -25.75
CA PHE A 111 7.02 8.47 -26.59
C PHE A 111 6.16 8.39 -27.85
N THR A 112 6.83 8.68 -28.97
CA THR A 112 6.41 8.81 -30.37
C THR A 112 5.34 7.84 -30.85
#